data_AF-A0A6A2XMZ9-F1
#
_entry.id   AF-A0A6A2XMZ9-F1
#
_cell.length_a   1.000
_cell.length_b   1.000
_cell.length_c   1.000
_cell.angle_alpha   90.00
_cell.angle_beta   90.00
_cell.angle_gamma   90.00
#
_symmetry.space_group_name_H-M   'P 1'
#
loop_
_entity.id
_entity.type
_entity.pdbx_description
1 polymer ?
#
loop_
_entity_poly.entity_id
_entity_poly.type
_entity_poly.pdbx_seq_one_letter_code
_entity_poly.pdbx_strand_id
1 'polypeptide(L)'
;MNALILTEDAKVALRPKPNENGLICGDEIAKVVKGLMEGEEGNSVRTRMKELKEAAAKVLGENGSSTKELSHVANKFIHQALQASRNKKSPS
;
A
#
# COMPACT_ATOMS: atom_id res chain seq x y z
N MET A 1 -0.61 -0.40 -14.19
CA MET A 1 0.09 -1.49 -13.48
C MET A 1 -0.60 -1.83 -12.16
N ASN A 2 -0.83 -0.85 -11.28
CA ASN A 2 -1.43 -1.07 -9.94
C ASN A 2 -2.77 -1.82 -9.97
N ALA A 3 -3.65 -1.54 -10.94
CA ALA A 3 -4.94 -2.22 -11.04
C ALA A 3 -4.81 -3.75 -11.14
N LEU A 4 -3.82 -4.25 -11.89
CA LEU A 4 -3.57 -5.68 -12.02
C LEU A 4 -3.05 -6.29 -10.71
N ILE A 5 -2.12 -5.58 -10.05
CA ILE A 5 -1.59 -6.02 -8.74
C ILE A 5 -2.71 -6.09 -7.71
N LEU A 6 -3.60 -5.09 -7.68
CA LEU A 6 -4.70 -5.03 -6.71
C LEU A 6 -5.75 -6.12 -6.94
N THR A 7 -5.97 -6.53 -8.20
CA THR A 7 -6.99 -7.54 -8.55
C THR A 7 -6.44 -8.96 -8.49
N GLU A 8 -5.26 -9.21 -9.08
CA GLU A 8 -4.70 -10.57 -9.24
C GLU A 8 -3.86 -11.01 -8.04
N ASP A 9 -2.94 -10.16 -7.57
CA ASP A 9 -1.96 -10.52 -6.55
C ASP A 9 -2.51 -10.25 -5.15
N ALA A 10 -2.87 -8.98 -4.90
CA ALA A 10 -3.36 -8.54 -3.62
C ALA A 10 -4.82 -8.91 -3.40
N LYS A 11 -5.60 -9.21 -4.45
CA LYS A 11 -7.01 -9.64 -4.38
C LYS A 11 -7.89 -8.77 -3.46
N VAL A 12 -7.69 -7.46 -3.52
CA VAL A 12 -8.43 -6.45 -2.73
C VAL A 12 -9.22 -5.48 -3.60
N ALA A 13 -9.43 -5.81 -4.87
CA ALA A 13 -10.21 -5.01 -5.79
C ALA A 13 -11.01 -5.89 -6.76
N LEU A 14 -12.18 -5.40 -7.17
CA LEU A 14 -12.94 -5.94 -8.29
C LEU A 14 -12.71 -5.06 -9.52
N ARG A 15 -12.63 -5.67 -10.70
CA ARG A 15 -12.38 -4.96 -11.95
C ARG A 15 -13.55 -5.16 -12.92
N PRO A 16 -14.23 -4.07 -13.34
CA PRO A 16 -15.24 -4.16 -14.37
C PRO A 16 -14.65 -4.55 -15.72
N LYS A 17 -15.43 -5.32 -16.48
CA LYS A 17 -15.06 -5.83 -17.80
C LYS A 17 -15.51 -4.87 -18.90
N PRO A 18 -14.59 -4.37 -19.75
CA PRO A 18 -15.00 -3.58 -20.90
C PRO A 18 -15.68 -4.46 -21.96
N ASN A 19 -16.52 -3.83 -22.79
CA ASN A 19 -17.05 -4.44 -24.00
C ASN A 19 -15.99 -4.51 -25.11
N GLU A 20 -16.37 -5.00 -26.29
CA GLU A 20 -15.48 -5.16 -27.46
C GLU A 20 -14.83 -3.84 -27.91
N ASN A 21 -15.49 -2.70 -27.67
CA ASN A 21 -14.98 -1.36 -28.00
C ASN A 21 -14.11 -0.77 -26.88
N GLY A 22 -13.84 -1.53 -25.81
CA GLY A 22 -13.09 -1.05 -24.65
C GLY A 22 -13.90 -0.18 -23.69
N LEU A 23 -15.21 -0.02 -23.90
CA LEU A 23 -16.08 0.79 -23.05
C LEU A 23 -16.70 -0.04 -21.93
N ILE A 24 -16.79 0.52 -20.74
CA ILE A 24 -17.51 -0.10 -19.62
C ILE A 24 -18.94 0.43 -19.61
N CYS A 25 -19.89 -0.45 -19.88
CA CYS A 25 -21.30 -0.11 -19.93
C CYS A 25 -21.91 0.02 -18.52
N GLY A 26 -23.01 0.75 -18.40
CA GLY A 26 -23.65 1.05 -17.11
C GLY A 26 -24.15 -0.17 -16.35
N ASP A 27 -24.55 -1.23 -17.06
CA ASP A 27 -24.93 -2.53 -16.51
C ASP A 27 -23.73 -3.23 -15.84
N GLU A 28 -22.56 -3.23 -16.45
CA GLU A 28 -21.35 -3.78 -15.84
C GLU A 28 -20.92 -2.95 -14.62
N ILE A 29 -21.03 -1.62 -14.68
CA ILE A 29 -20.76 -0.75 -13.52
C ILE A 29 -21.70 -1.12 -12.37
N ALA A 30 -23.01 -1.19 -12.64
CA ALA A 30 -24.01 -1.53 -11.63
C ALA A 30 -23.75 -2.91 -11.01
N LYS A 31 -23.38 -3.88 -11.84
CA LYS A 31 -23.03 -5.24 -11.40
C LYS A 31 -21.81 -5.25 -10.47
N VAL A 32 -20.70 -4.62 -10.85
CA VAL A 32 -19.50 -4.60 -10.02
C VAL A 32 -19.70 -3.81 -8.74
N VAL A 33 -20.43 -2.69 -8.79
CA VAL A 33 -20.77 -1.91 -7.59
C VAL A 33 -21.62 -2.76 -6.64
N LYS A 34 -22.66 -3.43 -7.13
CA LYS A 34 -23.48 -4.32 -6.30
C LYS A 34 -22.67 -5.50 -5.75
N GLY A 35 -21.83 -6.12 -6.57
CA GLY A 35 -20.94 -7.21 -6.16
C GLY A 35 -19.96 -6.79 -5.06
N LEU A 36 -19.40 -5.57 -5.16
CA LEU A 36 -18.52 -5.01 -4.15
C LEU A 36 -19.26 -4.66 -2.86
N MET A 37 -20.46 -4.08 -2.95
CA MET A 37 -21.20 -3.59 -1.79
C MET A 37 -21.90 -4.72 -1.04
N GLU A 38 -22.62 -5.58 -1.74
CA GLU A 38 -23.55 -6.56 -1.17
C GLU A 38 -23.20 -8.01 -1.51
N GLY A 39 -22.39 -8.23 -2.55
CA GLY A 39 -22.06 -9.57 -3.03
C GLY A 39 -21.00 -10.31 -2.21
N GLU A 40 -20.93 -11.62 -2.42
CA GLU A 40 -19.92 -12.50 -1.81
C GLU A 40 -18.49 -12.11 -2.21
N GLU A 41 -18.29 -11.75 -3.49
CA GLU A 41 -17.00 -11.25 -3.99
C GLU A 41 -16.52 -10.02 -3.20
N GLY A 42 -17.44 -9.07 -2.93
CA GLY A 42 -17.17 -7.90 -2.11
C GLY A 42 -16.84 -8.23 -0.66
N ASN A 43 -17.45 -9.28 -0.10
CA ASN A 43 -17.14 -9.75 1.25
C ASN A 43 -15.70 -10.28 1.36
N SER A 44 -15.25 -11.07 0.38
CA SER A 44 -13.87 -11.55 0.30
C SER A 44 -12.87 -10.40 0.18
N VAL A 45 -13.14 -9.43 -0.72
CA VAL A 45 -12.32 -8.23 -0.88
C VAL A 45 -12.23 -7.44 0.43
N ARG A 46 -13.36 -7.19 1.11
CA ARG A 46 -13.38 -6.45 2.38
C ARG A 46 -12.60 -7.15 3.47
N THR A 47 -12.72 -8.47 3.57
CA THR A 47 -12.00 -9.27 4.57
C THR A 47 -10.50 -9.10 4.40
N ARG A 48 -10.00 -9.29 3.18
CA ARG A 48 -8.58 -9.15 2.88
C ARG A 48 -8.08 -7.71 3.03
N MET A 49 -8.91 -6.72 2.68
CA MET A 49 -8.59 -5.31 2.91
C MET A 49 -8.50 -4.97 4.41
N LYS A 50 -9.31 -5.63 5.26
CA LYS A 50 -9.23 -5.48 6.72
C LYS A 50 -7.92 -6.07 7.26
N GLU A 51 -7.51 -7.25 6.80
CA GLU A 51 -6.22 -7.84 7.14
C GLU A 51 -5.06 -6.90 6.75
N LEU A 52 -5.10 -6.33 5.54
CA LEU A 52 -4.09 -5.36 5.11
C LEU A 52 -4.11 -4.08 5.94
N LYS A 53 -5.29 -3.60 6.34
CA LYS A 53 -5.42 -2.44 7.26
C LYS A 53 -4.71 -2.71 8.58
N GLU A 54 -4.93 -3.89 9.17
CA GLU A 54 -4.31 -4.29 10.44
C GLU A 54 -2.80 -4.49 10.28
N ALA A 55 -2.36 -5.12 9.19
CA ALA A 55 -0.95 -5.29 8.87
C ALA A 55 -0.23 -3.93 8.68
N ALA A 56 -0.85 -2.99 7.96
CA ALA A 56 -0.33 -1.64 7.77
C ALA A 56 -0.17 -0.90 9.11
N ALA A 57 -1.18 -0.96 9.98
CA ALA A 57 -1.08 -0.39 11.32
C ALA A 57 0.05 -1.02 12.14
N LYS A 58 0.22 -2.35 12.06
CA LYS A 58 1.28 -3.07 12.78
C LYS A 58 2.69 -2.68 12.31
N VAL A 59 2.94 -2.60 11.01
CA VAL A 59 4.28 -2.29 10.48
C VAL A 59 4.68 -0.83 10.68
N LEU A 60 3.70 0.06 10.82
CA LEU A 60 3.89 1.49 11.12
C LEU A 60 3.85 1.82 12.62
N GLY A 61 3.51 0.87 13.48
CA GLY A 61 3.55 1.07 14.94
C GLY A 61 4.96 1.41 15.44
N GLU A 62 5.07 1.86 16.69
CA GLU A 62 6.33 2.29 17.31
C GLU A 62 7.47 1.27 17.13
N ASN A 63 7.15 -0.01 17.27
CA ASN A 63 8.09 -1.12 17.11
C ASN A 63 7.93 -1.89 15.78
N GLY A 64 7.18 -1.33 14.84
CA GLY A 64 6.88 -1.90 13.53
C GLY A 64 8.11 -1.91 12.62
N SER A 65 8.13 -2.84 11.67
CA SER A 65 9.27 -3.03 10.76
C SER A 65 9.54 -1.79 9.91
N SER A 66 8.52 -1.19 9.29
CA SER A 66 8.67 0.01 8.46
C SER A 66 9.22 1.18 9.28
N THR A 67 8.72 1.38 10.51
CA THR A 67 9.22 2.41 11.44
C THR A 67 10.68 2.17 11.80
N LYS A 68 11.06 0.93 12.12
CA LYS A 68 12.43 0.56 12.47
C LYS A 68 13.41 0.77 11.31
N GLU A 69 13.05 0.31 10.12
CA GLU A 69 13.91 0.46 8.95
C GLU A 69 14.10 1.93 8.57
N LEU A 70 13.02 2.72 8.61
CA LEU A 70 13.13 4.16 8.37
C LEU A 70 13.99 4.85 9.44
N SER A 71 13.82 4.48 10.70
CA SER A 71 14.63 5.01 11.82
C SER A 71 16.11 4.65 11.66
N HIS A 72 16.41 3.44 11.21
CA HIS A 72 17.79 3.01 10.91
C HIS A 72 18.44 3.87 9.84
N VAL A 73 17.72 4.14 8.74
CA VAL A 73 18.21 5.03 7.67
C VAL A 73 18.41 6.45 8.20
N ALA A 74 17.45 7.00 8.94
CA ALA A 74 17.55 8.33 9.54
C ALA A 74 18.78 8.45 10.47
N ASN A 75 19.00 7.45 11.33
CA ASN A 75 20.15 7.41 12.24
C ASN A 75 21.49 7.37 11.48
N LYS A 76 21.56 6.65 10.35
CA LYS A 76 22.76 6.67 9.49
C LYS A 76 23.06 8.08 8.98
N PHE A 77 22.04 8.82 8.54
CA PHE A 77 22.22 10.19 8.04
C PHE A 77 22.63 11.15 9.16
N ILE A 78 22.02 11.05 10.34
CA ILE A 78 22.41 11.84 11.50
C ILE A 78 23.88 11.58 11.87
N HIS A 79 24.28 10.30 11.89
CA HIS A 79 25.65 9.92 12.20
C HIS A 79 26.65 10.48 11.16
N GLN A 80 26.31 10.44 9.88
CA GLN A 80 27.12 11.04 8.81
C GLN A 80 27.25 12.56 8.97
N ALA A 81 26.16 13.26 9.28
CA ALA A 81 26.17 14.72 9.47
C ALA A 81 27.00 15.15 10.69
N LEU A 82 26.94 14.40 11.79
CA LEU A 82 27.76 14.66 12.98
C LEU A 82 29.25 14.47 12.71
N GLN A 83 29.63 13.41 11.98
CA GLN A 83 31.03 13.18 11.58
C GLN A 83 31.55 14.31 10.68
N ALA A 84 30.76 14.73 9.68
CA ALA A 84 31.14 15.83 8.80
C ALA A 84 31.35 17.15 9.57
N SER A 85 30.54 17.40 10.61
CA SER A 85 30.66 18.58 11.46
C SER A 85 31.87 18.52 12.40
N ARG A 86 32.22 17.32 12.89
CA ARG A 86 33.39 17.10 13.75
C ARG A 86 34.70 17.28 12.98
N ASN A 87 34.78 16.75 11.76
CA ASN A 87 35.97 16.86 10.91
C ASN A 87 36.28 18.31 10.49
N LYS A 88 35.27 19.20 10.41
CA LYS A 88 35.47 20.63 10.12
C LYS A 88 36.01 21.44 11.31
N LYS A 89 35.85 20.96 12.55
CA LYS A 89 36.27 21.67 13.78
C LYS A 89 37.70 21.35 14.24
N SER A 90 38.34 20.37 13.63
CA SER A 90 39.76 20.04 13.83
C SER A 90 40.53 20.31 12.54
N PRO A 91 40.81 21.59 12.19
CA PRO A 91 41.78 21.90 11.17
C PRO A 91 43.18 21.59 11.73
N SER A 92 43.92 20.76 11.00
CA SER A 92 45.37 20.63 11.11
C SER A 92 46.06 21.96 10.84
#